data_AF-A0A1F7NN45-F1
#
_entry.id   AF-A0A1F7NN45-F1
#
_cell.length_a   1.000
_cell.length_b   1.000
_cell.length_c   1.000
_cell.angle_alpha   90.00
_cell.angle_beta   90.00
_cell.angle_gamma   90.00
#
_symmetry.space_group_name_H-M   'P 1'
#
loop_
_entity.id
_entity.type
_entity.pdbx_description
1 polymer ?
#
loop_
_entity_poly.entity_id
_entity_poly.type
_entity_poly.pdbx_seq_one_letter_code
_entity_poly.pdbx_strand_id
1 'polypeptide(L)'
;MADHGRPGSLLDIALAHDVPLEHNCGGSCACTTCHVVVREGEDNLSEMQPDEEDRLDMAEGLTIHSRLGCQAVVRGDVVVEIPK
;
A
#
# COMPACT_ATOMS: atom_id res chain seq x y z
N MET A 1 4.64 19.40 -1.83
CA MET A 1 3.74 18.25 -1.60
C MET A 1 4.44 17.08 -2.24
N ALA A 2 4.91 16.14 -1.44
CA ALA A 2 5.62 14.99 -1.96
C ALA A 2 4.55 13.98 -2.40
N ASP A 3 4.39 13.85 -3.70
CA ASP A 3 3.42 12.97 -4.35
C ASP A 3 3.97 11.54 -4.24
N HIS A 4 3.73 10.91 -3.09
CA HIS A 4 4.23 9.58 -2.77
C HIS A 4 3.16 8.53 -3.09
N GLY A 5 3.19 8.02 -4.32
CA GLY A 5 2.21 7.04 -4.79
C GLY A 5 0.95 7.67 -5.36
N ARG A 6 -0.17 6.95 -5.31
CA ARG A 6 -1.45 7.50 -5.78
C ARG A 6 -2.04 8.46 -4.74
N PRO A 7 -2.69 9.57 -5.15
CA PRO A 7 -3.38 10.45 -4.22
C PRO A 7 -4.44 9.70 -3.39
N GLY A 8 -4.41 9.85 -2.06
CA GLY A 8 -5.29 9.12 -1.14
C GLY A 8 -4.95 7.63 -0.99
N SER A 9 -3.75 7.21 -1.41
CA SER A 9 -3.24 5.88 -1.12
C SER A 9 -2.86 5.72 0.36
N LEU A 10 -2.78 4.47 0.82
CA LEU A 10 -2.31 4.18 2.19
C LEU A 10 -0.93 4.80 2.46
N LEU A 11 -0.04 4.84 1.48
CA LEU A 11 1.27 5.50 1.61
C LEU A 11 1.12 7.02 1.75
N ASP A 12 0.34 7.65 0.87
CA ASP A 12 0.10 9.10 0.90
C ASP A 12 -0.51 9.53 2.24
N ILE A 13 -1.53 8.80 2.70
CA ILE A 13 -2.19 9.03 4.00
C ILE A 13 -1.23 8.77 5.16
N ALA A 14 -0.50 7.65 5.16
CA ALA A 14 0.45 7.33 6.22
C ALA A 14 1.49 8.44 6.40
N LEU A 15 2.12 8.88 5.31
CA LEU A 15 3.13 9.93 5.34
C LEU A 15 2.54 11.30 5.72
N ALA A 16 1.30 11.60 5.30
CA ALA A 16 0.60 12.81 5.71
C ALA A 16 0.30 12.86 7.23
N HIS A 17 0.28 11.70 7.89
CA HIS A 17 0.06 11.54 9.32
C HIS A 17 1.33 11.15 10.10
N ASP A 18 2.52 11.34 9.52
CA ASP A 18 3.81 11.00 10.13
C ASP A 18 3.95 9.52 10.53
N VAL A 19 3.20 8.62 9.89
CA VAL A 19 3.34 7.17 10.05
C VAL A 19 4.42 6.68 9.09
N PRO A 20 5.53 6.12 9.59
CA PRO A 20 6.60 5.64 8.74
C PRO A 20 6.15 4.39 7.98
N LEU A 21 6.12 4.51 6.65
CA LEU A 21 5.96 3.39 5.74
C LEU A 21 7.11 3.43 4.73
N GLU A 22 7.83 2.34 4.56
CA GLU A 22 8.96 2.31 3.64
C GLU A 22 8.49 2.42 2.17
N HIS A 23 9.24 3.16 1.36
CA HIS A 23 8.86 3.42 -0.04
C HIS A 23 10.08 3.74 -0.90
N ASN A 24 10.99 2.77 -1.03
CA ASN A 24 12.29 2.96 -1.70
C ASN A 24 12.17 3.42 -3.17
N CYS A 25 11.07 3.09 -3.86
CA CYS A 25 10.81 3.57 -5.22
C CYS A 25 10.04 4.91 -5.31
N GLY A 26 9.79 5.56 -4.18
CA GLY A 26 9.03 6.81 -4.11
C GLY A 26 7.52 6.67 -4.35
N GLY A 27 6.99 5.44 -4.43
CA GLY A 27 5.57 5.17 -4.71
C GLY A 27 5.25 4.82 -6.17
N SER A 28 6.27 4.58 -6.99
CA SER A 28 6.14 4.30 -8.44
C SER A 28 5.78 2.84 -8.77
N CYS A 29 5.24 2.05 -7.83
CA CYS A 29 4.96 0.62 -8.01
C CYS A 29 6.18 -0.21 -8.48
N ALA A 30 7.40 0.18 -8.11
CA ALA A 30 8.64 -0.46 -8.56
C ALA A 30 9.41 -1.20 -7.45
N CYS A 31 8.86 -1.27 -6.24
CA CYS A 31 9.40 -2.04 -5.11
C CYS A 31 8.26 -2.59 -4.25
N THR A 32 8.59 -3.47 -3.31
CA THR A 32 7.65 -4.05 -2.34
C THR A 32 7.77 -3.47 -0.94
N THR A 33 8.64 -2.48 -0.71
CA THR A 33 8.88 -1.93 0.65
C THR A 33 7.65 -1.26 1.28
N CYS A 34 6.70 -0.78 0.48
CA CYS A 34 5.44 -0.22 0.98
C CYS A 34 4.35 -1.27 1.21
N HIS A 35 4.72 -2.56 1.25
CA HIS A 35 3.81 -3.67 1.46
C HIS A 35 3.09 -3.53 2.81
N VAL A 36 1.80 -3.76 2.79
CA VAL A 36 0.91 -3.77 3.95
C VAL A 36 -0.04 -4.94 3.86
N VAL A 37 -0.50 -5.43 5.00
CA VAL A 37 -1.50 -6.48 5.09
C VAL A 37 -2.80 -5.87 5.59
N VAL A 38 -3.87 -5.99 4.79
CA VAL A 38 -5.19 -5.51 5.16
C VAL A 38 -5.80 -6.47 6.19
N ARG A 39 -6.23 -5.91 7.32
CA ARG A 39 -6.90 -6.66 8.40
C ARG A 39 -8.41 -6.51 8.33
N GLU A 40 -8.89 -5.31 8.03
CA GLU A 40 -10.31 -4.99 7.90
C GLU A 40 -10.53 -3.92 6.82
N GLY A 41 -11.70 -3.93 6.18
CA GLY A 41 -12.08 -2.89 5.21
C GLY A 41 -11.47 -3.05 3.82
N GLU A 42 -11.15 -4.27 3.38
CA GLU A 42 -10.60 -4.52 2.04
C GLU A 42 -11.50 -3.98 0.91
N ASP A 43 -12.82 -4.09 1.07
CA ASP A 43 -13.81 -3.55 0.13
C ASP A 43 -13.77 -2.01 0.00
N ASN A 44 -13.17 -1.33 0.99
CA ASN A 44 -12.98 0.11 1.00
C ASN A 44 -11.67 0.54 0.31
N LEU A 45 -10.94 -0.37 -0.31
CA LEU A 45 -9.76 -0.06 -1.11
C LEU A 45 -10.07 -0.06 -2.60
N SER A 46 -9.24 0.63 -3.38
CA SER A 46 -9.26 0.47 -4.84
C SER A 46 -8.91 -0.96 -5.25
N GLU A 47 -9.49 -1.41 -6.36
CA GLU A 47 -9.16 -2.69 -6.98
C GLU A 47 -7.65 -2.80 -7.23
N MET A 48 -7.09 -3.98 -6.95
CA MET A 48 -5.70 -4.30 -7.23
C MET A 48 -5.47 -4.27 -8.75
N GLN A 49 -4.40 -3.62 -9.18
CA GLN A 49 -4.02 -3.59 -10.59
C GLN A 49 -3.05 -4.73 -10.91
N PRO A 50 -2.98 -5.20 -12.16
CA PRO A 50 -2.05 -6.28 -12.55
C PRO A 50 -0.59 -5.94 -12.22
N ASP A 51 -0.18 -4.69 -12.46
CA ASP A 51 1.17 -4.23 -12.12
C ASP A 51 1.45 -4.26 -10.60
N GLU A 52 0.43 -4.11 -9.76
CA GLU A 52 0.55 -4.22 -8.30
C GLU A 52 0.72 -5.69 -7.89
N GLU A 53 -0.11 -6.57 -8.46
CA GLU A 53 -0.08 -8.03 -8.22
C GLU A 53 1.28 -8.63 -8.58
N ASP A 54 1.78 -8.34 -9.78
CA ASP A 54 3.09 -8.79 -10.27
C ASP A 54 4.25 -8.38 -9.35
N ARG A 55 4.10 -7.25 -8.65
CA ARG A 55 5.12 -6.76 -7.71
C ARG A 55 4.97 -7.40 -6.34
N LEU A 56 3.73 -7.59 -5.87
CA LEU A 56 3.43 -8.27 -4.61
C LEU A 56 3.91 -9.72 -4.60
N ASP A 57 3.93 -10.39 -5.75
CA ASP A 57 4.52 -11.74 -5.87
C ASP A 57 5.98 -11.82 -5.45
N MET A 58 6.70 -10.70 -5.47
CA MET A 58 8.09 -10.61 -5.00
C MET A 58 8.22 -10.14 -3.54
N ALA A 59 7.11 -9.90 -2.85
CA ALA A 59 7.11 -9.45 -1.46
C ALA A 59 7.38 -10.62 -0.50
N GLU A 60 8.20 -10.38 0.51
CA GLU A 60 8.39 -11.33 1.60
C GLU A 60 7.13 -11.36 2.49
N GLY A 61 6.70 -12.55 2.91
CA GLY A 61 5.51 -12.68 3.76
C GLY A 61 4.19 -12.35 3.06
N LEU A 62 4.11 -12.52 1.74
CA LEU A 62 2.89 -12.35 0.96
C LEU A 62 1.72 -13.13 1.56
N THR A 63 0.58 -12.45 1.68
CA THR A 63 -0.70 -13.00 2.11
C THR A 63 -1.79 -12.64 1.12
N ILE A 64 -2.93 -13.33 1.16
CA ILE A 64 -4.08 -13.04 0.28
C ILE A 64 -4.66 -11.62 0.47
N HIS A 65 -4.41 -10.98 1.61
CA HIS A 65 -4.86 -9.62 1.92
C HIS A 65 -3.73 -8.59 1.78
N SER A 66 -2.65 -8.94 1.09
CA SER A 66 -1.51 -8.04 0.90
C SER A 66 -1.79 -7.02 -0.18
N ARG A 67 -1.38 -5.76 0.08
CA ARG A 67 -1.49 -4.65 -0.86
C ARG A 67 -0.19 -3.84 -0.87
N LEU A 68 0.08 -3.14 -1.96
CA LEU A 68 1.11 -2.10 -1.97
C LEU A 68 0.49 -0.80 -1.49
N GLY A 69 0.99 -0.26 -0.38
CA GLY A 69 0.46 0.96 0.22
C GLY A 69 0.45 2.15 -0.74
N CYS A 70 1.38 2.21 -1.69
CA CYS A 70 1.42 3.26 -2.71
C CYS A 70 0.33 3.17 -3.80
N GLN A 71 -0.27 1.98 -4.00
CA GLN A 71 -1.30 1.74 -5.01
C GLN A 71 -2.71 1.60 -4.41
N ALA A 72 -2.81 1.15 -3.17
CA ALA A 72 -4.08 0.95 -2.47
C ALA A 72 -4.70 2.29 -2.04
N VAL A 73 -5.63 2.82 -2.85
CA VAL A 73 -6.37 4.05 -2.57
C VAL A 73 -7.51 3.77 -1.61
N VAL A 74 -7.58 4.54 -0.52
CA VAL A 74 -8.58 4.40 0.54
C VAL A 74 -9.86 5.14 0.17
N ARG A 75 -11.00 4.47 0.29
CA ARG A 75 -12.35 4.99 0.00
C ARG A 75 -13.29 4.98 1.21
N GLY A 76 -12.84 4.46 2.35
CA GLY A 76 -13.60 4.32 3.59
C GLY A 76 -12.70 3.84 4.73
N ASP A 77 -13.29 3.31 5.79
CA ASP A 77 -12.54 2.84 6.96
C ASP A 77 -11.79 1.54 6.63
N VAL A 78 -10.48 1.51 6.91
CA VAL A 78 -9.59 0.37 6.66
C VAL A 78 -8.64 0.21 7.84
N VAL A 79 -8.39 -1.03 8.25
CA VAL A 79 -7.36 -1.37 9.22
C VAL A 79 -6.26 -2.15 8.50
N VAL A 80 -5.04 -1.64 8.56
CA VAL A 80 -3.87 -2.27 7.94
C VAL A 80 -2.76 -2.51 8.95
N GLU A 81 -1.97 -3.54 8.69
CA GLU A 81 -0.78 -3.89 9.44
C GLU A 81 0.45 -3.75 8.55
N ILE A 82 1.51 -3.13 9.09
CA ILE A 82 2.81 -3.05 8.43
C ILE A 82 3.61 -4.29 8.85
N PRO A 83 3.91 -5.22 7.92
CA PRO A 83 4.73 -6.39 8.23
C PRO A 83 6.13 -5.95 8.68
N LYS A 84 6.73 -6.74 9.58
CA LYS A 84 8.08 -6.48 10.14
C LYS A 84 9.19 -6.91 9.21
#